data_AF-A0A914FKX5-F1
#
_entry.id   AF-A0A914FKX5-F1
#
_cell.length_a   1.000
_cell.length_b   1.000
_cell.length_c   1.000
_cell.angle_alpha   90.00
_cell.angle_beta   90.00
_cell.angle_gamma   90.00
#
_symmetry.space_group_name_H-M   'P 1'
#
loop_
_entity.id
_entity.type
_entity.pdbx_description
1 polymer ?
#
loop_
_entity_poly.entity_id
_entity_poly.type
_entity_poly.pdbx_seq_one_letter_code
_entity_poly.pdbx_strand_id
1 'polypeptide(L)' 'VAKEREISGADCRAICTEAGMLALRAHRKVVCMDDFERAIKNIIYSKKFGVMEEFYM' A
#
# COMPACT_ATOMS: atom_id res chain seq x y z
N VAL A 1 -7.85 -13.09 18.60
CA VAL A 1 -7.82 -11.64 18.30
C VAL A 1 -6.92 -11.47 17.09
N ALA A 2 -7.44 -10.91 15.99
CA ALA A 2 -6.70 -10.81 14.74
C ALA A 2 -5.37 -10.08 15.01
N LYS A 3 -4.24 -10.71 14.64
CA LYS A 3 -2.90 -10.14 14.77
C LYS A 3 -2.90 -8.80 14.06
N GLU A 4 -2.99 -7.73 14.83
CA GLU A 4 -2.84 -6.36 14.39
C GLU A 4 -1.44 -6.30 13.77
N ARG A 5 -1.40 -6.35 12.44
CA ARG A 5 -0.12 -6.28 11.72
C ARG A 5 0.48 -4.94 12.12
N GLU A 6 1.73 -4.95 12.58
CA GLU A 6 2.45 -3.74 12.95
C GLU A 6 2.59 -2.85 11.71
N ILE A 7 1.61 -1.99 11.48
CA ILE A 7 1.66 -0.92 10.50
C ILE A 7 2.51 0.16 11.13
N SER A 8 3.65 0.45 10.50
CA SER A 8 4.54 1.52 10.93
C SER A 8 4.12 2.88 10.35
N GLY A 9 4.65 3.97 10.89
CA GLY A 9 4.46 5.30 10.29
C GLY A 9 4.95 5.40 8.84
N ALA A 10 5.96 4.62 8.46
CA ALA A 10 6.43 4.52 7.07
C ALA A 10 5.38 3.89 6.15
N ASP A 11 4.64 2.88 6.64
CA ASP A 11 3.55 2.25 5.88
C ASP A 11 2.40 3.23 5.66
N CYS A 12 2.05 4.00 6.69
CA CYS A 12 1.03 5.05 6.57
C CYS A 12 1.40 6.06 5.48
N ARG A 13 2.66 6.53 5.46
CA ARG A 13 3.16 7.43 4.41
C ARG A 13 3.10 6.78 3.02
N ALA A 14 3.49 5.52 2.90
CA ALA A 14 3.47 4.80 1.63
C ALA A 14 2.03 4.63 1.11
N ILE A 15 1.08 4.29 1.99
CA ILE A 15 -0.35 4.17 1.67
C ILE A 15 -0.91 5.50 1.15
N CYS A 16 -0.66 6.61 1.86
CA CYS A 16 -1.14 7.93 1.44
C CYS A 16 -0.54 8.38 0.10
N THR A 17 0.74 8.04 -0.14
CA THR A 17 1.41 8.35 -1.40
C THR A 17 0.80 7.56 -2.56
N GLU A 18 0.60 6.25 -2.36
CA GLU A 18 0.02 5.37 -3.38
C GLU A 18 -1.44 5.74 -3.68
N ALA A 19 -2.25 6.05 -2.65
CA ALA A 19 -3.63 6.50 -2.84
C ALA A 19 -3.71 7.82 -3.65
N GLY A 20 -2.82 8.78 -3.36
CA GLY A 20 -2.70 10.01 -4.15
C GLY A 20 -2.30 9.74 -5.60
N MET A 21 -1.34 8.83 -5.83
CA MET A 21 -0.91 8.44 -7.18
C MET A 21 -2.03 7.74 -7.96
N LEU A 22 -2.84 6.89 -7.32
CA LEU A 22 -4.00 6.25 -7.94
C LEU A 22 -5.05 7.28 -8.37
N ALA A 23 -5.34 8.27 -7.52
CA ALA A 23 -6.26 9.36 -7.86
C ALA A 23 -5.75 10.19 -9.05
N LEU A 24 -4.45 10.54 -9.06
CA LEU A 24 -3.83 11.28 -10.16
C LEU A 24 -3.86 10.51 -11.49
N ARG A 25 -3.58 9.20 -11.46
CA ARG A 25 -3.69 8.33 -12.66
C ARG A 25 -5.11 8.26 -13.20
N ALA A 26 -6.11 8.36 -12.34
CA ALA A 26 -7.51 8.45 -12.73
C ALA A 26 -7.95 9.88 -13.12
N HIS A 27 -7.02 10.82 -13.28
CA HIS A 27 -7.27 12.24 -13.57
C HIS A 27 -8.19 12.94 -12.54
N ARG A 28 -8.18 12.47 -11.28
CA ARG A 28 -8.92 13.07 -10.17
C ARG A 28 -7.99 13.89 -9.28
N LYS A 29 -8.52 15.00 -8.73
CA LYS A 29 -7.83 15.84 -7.74
C LYS A 29 -8.27 15.55 -6.29
N VAL A 30 -9.20 14.60 -6.11
CA VAL A 30 -9.74 14.19 -4.82
C VAL A 30 -9.52 12.69 -4.67
N VAL A 31 -8.98 12.29 -3.53
CA VAL A 31 -8.78 10.89 -3.16
C VAL A 31 -10.08 10.33 -2.58
N CYS A 32 -10.49 9.16 -3.06
CA CYS A 32 -11.69 8.47 -2.60
C CYS A 32 -11.31 7.26 -1.73
N MET A 33 -12.28 6.70 -1.01
CA MET A 33 -12.05 5.50 -0.19
C MET A 33 -11.50 4.32 -1.00
N ASP A 34 -11.96 4.14 -2.23
CA ASP A 34 -11.48 3.08 -3.13
C ASP A 34 -9.96 3.17 -3.40
N ASP A 35 -9.39 4.37 -3.43
CA ASP A 35 -7.95 4.57 -3.63
C ASP A 35 -7.17 4.08 -2.43
N PHE A 36 -7.68 4.35 -1.22
CA PHE A 36 -7.08 3.86 0.02
C PHE A 36 -7.18 2.34 0.14
N GLU A 37 -8.33 1.74 -0.19
CA GLU A 37 -8.47 0.28 -0.17
C GLU A 37 -7.47 -0.40 -1.10
N ARG A 38 -7.27 0.14 -2.30
CA ARG A 38 -6.28 -0.35 -3.27
C ARG A 38 -4.85 -0.12 -2.78
N ALA A 39 -4.54 1.05 -2.27
CA ALA A 39 -3.21 1.38 -1.73
C ALA A 39 -2.83 0.48 -0.55
N ILE A 40 -3.75 0.26 0.40
CA ILE A 40 -3.57 -0.64 1.54
C ILE A 40 -3.29 -2.06 1.05
N LYS A 41 -4.07 -2.56 0.08
CA LYS A 41 -3.79 -3.87 -0.53
C LYS A 41 -2.38 -3.89 -1.13
N ASN A 42 -2.04 -2.95 -2.00
CA ASN A 42 -0.74 -2.93 -2.66
C ASN A 42 0.44 -2.92 -1.67
N ILE A 43 0.40 -2.08 -0.64
CA ILE A 43 1.50 -1.95 0.33
C ILE A 43 1.57 -3.15 1.28
N ILE A 44 0.43 -3.61 1.81
CA ILE A 44 0.40 -4.71 2.79
C ILE A 44 0.66 -6.07 2.11
N TYR A 45 0.16 -6.28 0.88
CA TYR A 45 0.45 -7.50 0.13
C TYR A 45 1.88 -7.48 -0.43
N SER A 46 2.43 -6.33 -0.86
CA SER A 46 3.85 -6.24 -1.25
C SER A 46 4.78 -6.66 -0.11
N LYS A 47 4.48 -6.30 1.15
CA LYS A 47 5.20 -6.80 2.33
C LYS A 47 5.13 -8.33 2.51
N LYS A 48 4.06 -9.01 2.07
CA LYS A 48 3.97 -10.47 2.13
C LYS A 48 4.86 -11.16 1.10
N PHE A 49 5.15 -10.49 -0.02
CA PHE A 49 5.98 -10.99 -1.12
C PHE A 49 7.32 -10.26 -1.18
N GLY A 50 7.80 -9.69 -0.07
CA GLY A 50 8.99 -8.88 -0.07
C GLY A 50 10.20 -9.66 -0.59
N VAL A 51 10.76 -9.24 -1.73
CA VAL A 51 12.19 -9.26 -2.14
C VAL A 51 13.02 -10.53 -1.83
N MET A 52 12.43 -11.68 -1.50
CA MET A 52 13.12 -12.80 -0.83
C MET A 52 12.64 -14.17 -1.33
N GLU A 53 12.66 -14.41 -2.65
CA GLU A 53 12.73 -15.80 -3.14
C GLU A 53 13.60 -16.00 -4.40
N GLU A 54 14.09 -14.95 -5.08
CA GLU A 54 14.90 -15.09 -6.32
C GLU A 54 16.38 -14.71 -6.21
N PHE A 55 16.87 -14.23 -5.06
CA PHE A 55 18.29 -13.80 -4.94
C PHE A 55 19.19 -14.76 -4.14
N TYR A 56 18.72 -15.96 -3.81
CA TYR A 56 19.51 -17.03 -3.18
C TYR A 56 19.30 -18.40 -3.87
N MET A 57 19.59 -18.45 -5.17
CA MET A 57 20.03 -19.66 -5.89
C MET A 57 21.17 -19.27 -6.83
#